data_AF-A0A954BF22-F1
#
_entry.id   AF-A0A954BF22-F1
#
_cell.length_a   1.000
_cell.length_b   1.000
_cell.length_c   1.000
_cell.angle_alpha   90.00
_cell.angle_beta   90.00
_cell.angle_gamma   90.00
#
_symmetry.space_group_name_H-M   'P 1'
#
loop_
_entity.id
_entity.type
_entity.pdbx_description
1 polymer ?
#
loop_
_entity_poly.entity_id
_entity_poly.type
_entity_poly.pdbx_seq_one_letter_code
_entity_poly.pdbx_strand_id
1 'polypeptide(L)'
;MTDNTLTPITEQSALEDFCGKLAESDFICVDTEFHRETTYWPELCLVQASAPGVEGLIDPLAEDLDIGPFLKLIETDNRLKVFHAARQDIEIFNRLIGHPPGPVFDTQVAAMALGYGDSISYDNLVQRVLRRQIDKSSQFTDWMRRPLSQKQLVYALGDVTHLRDAFLIMREKLEASGRMAWVREEMADLEDPAKYDTDPANAWLRLKLRTPKRDYAAIVVAVAAWRESLAQELDKPRRRILKDDAIQEIASQKPKTENEYNQLRAVPNG
;
A
#
# COMPACT_ATOMS: atom_id res chain seq x y z
N MET A 1 21.20 -31.74 6.47
CA MET A 1 20.62 -30.39 6.41
C MET A 1 19.47 -30.50 5.45
N THR A 2 18.23 -30.55 5.93
CA THR A 2 17.08 -30.45 5.03
C THR A 2 17.14 -29.04 4.45
N ASP A 3 17.32 -28.97 3.13
CA ASP A 3 17.28 -27.71 2.40
C ASP A 3 15.85 -27.17 2.57
N ASN A 4 15.67 -26.25 3.52
CA ASN A 4 14.36 -25.67 3.83
C ASN A 4 14.10 -24.59 2.78
N THR A 5 13.85 -25.05 1.56
CA THR A 5 13.41 -24.18 0.46
C THR A 5 12.09 -23.56 0.89
N LEU A 6 12.04 -22.22 0.89
CA LEU A 6 10.79 -21.52 1.14
C LEU A 6 9.94 -21.64 -0.11
N THR A 7 8.66 -21.91 0.07
CA THR A 7 7.70 -21.99 -1.04
C THR A 7 6.50 -21.11 -0.67
N PRO A 8 6.08 -20.18 -1.53
CA PRO A 8 4.81 -19.50 -1.35
C PRO A 8 3.63 -20.46 -1.31
N ILE A 9 2.59 -20.08 -0.60
CA ILE A 9 1.29 -20.75 -0.60
C ILE A 9 0.63 -20.47 -1.95
N THR A 10 0.47 -21.52 -2.73
CA THR A 10 -0.19 -21.51 -4.05
C THR A 10 -1.39 -22.45 -4.12
N GLU A 11 -1.66 -23.21 -3.05
CA GLU A 11 -2.78 -24.17 -2.97
C GLU A 11 -3.86 -23.67 -2.01
N GLN A 12 -5.12 -23.83 -2.42
CA GLN A 12 -6.29 -23.32 -1.67
C GLN A 12 -6.36 -23.88 -0.24
N SER A 13 -6.21 -25.18 -0.05
CA SER A 13 -6.25 -25.80 1.29
C SER A 13 -5.13 -25.31 2.19
N ALA A 14 -3.94 -25.07 1.63
CA ALA A 14 -2.82 -24.53 2.39
C ALA A 14 -3.08 -23.07 2.82
N LEU A 15 -3.74 -22.28 1.99
CA LEU A 15 -4.17 -20.92 2.33
C LEU A 15 -5.22 -20.93 3.44
N GLU A 16 -6.22 -21.79 3.35
CA GLU A 16 -7.27 -21.93 4.37
C GLU A 16 -6.69 -22.35 5.73
N ASP A 17 -5.81 -23.35 5.74
CA ASP A 17 -5.10 -23.79 6.95
C ASP A 17 -4.23 -22.67 7.54
N PHE A 18 -3.55 -21.92 6.69
CA PHE A 18 -2.71 -20.79 7.10
C PHE A 18 -3.55 -19.66 7.71
N CYS A 19 -4.66 -19.29 7.08
CA CYS A 19 -5.59 -18.29 7.58
C CYS A 19 -6.23 -18.74 8.91
N GLY A 20 -6.57 -20.02 9.04
CA GLY A 20 -7.09 -20.60 10.28
C GLY A 20 -6.12 -20.42 11.45
N LYS A 21 -4.83 -20.70 11.24
CA LYS A 21 -3.78 -20.49 12.25
C LYS A 21 -3.57 -19.01 12.56
N LEU A 22 -3.52 -18.16 11.53
CA LEU A 22 -3.41 -16.71 11.73
C LEU A 22 -4.59 -16.16 12.53
N ALA A 23 -5.78 -16.74 12.43
CA ALA A 23 -6.97 -16.35 13.16
C ALA A 23 -6.95 -16.70 14.66
N GLU A 24 -5.97 -17.46 15.16
CA GLU A 24 -5.85 -17.83 16.59
C GLU A 24 -5.16 -16.77 17.46
N SER A 25 -4.33 -15.89 16.87
CA SER A 25 -3.65 -14.76 17.54
C SER A 25 -4.64 -13.64 17.99
N ASP A 26 -4.18 -12.49 18.46
CA ASP A 26 -5.01 -11.26 18.56
C ASP A 26 -4.59 -10.18 17.53
N PHE A 27 -3.48 -10.43 16.85
CA PHE A 27 -2.91 -9.55 15.84
C PHE A 27 -2.27 -10.37 14.72
N ILE A 28 -2.16 -9.75 13.54
CA ILE A 28 -1.45 -10.27 12.38
C ILE A 28 -0.53 -9.18 11.86
N CYS A 29 0.74 -9.51 11.62
CA CYS A 29 1.65 -8.65 10.89
C CYS A 29 1.51 -8.94 9.40
N VAL A 30 1.42 -7.90 8.59
CA VAL A 30 1.18 -7.99 7.16
C VAL A 30 2.13 -7.04 6.44
N ASP A 31 2.62 -7.49 5.30
CA ASP A 31 3.32 -6.66 4.32
C ASP A 31 2.84 -7.08 2.93
N THR A 32 3.10 -6.25 1.91
CA THR A 32 2.79 -6.59 0.53
C THR A 32 3.90 -6.19 -0.45
N GLU A 33 4.07 -6.99 -1.48
CA GLU A 33 4.86 -6.60 -2.66
C GLU A 33 3.92 -6.44 -3.84
N PHE A 34 4.08 -5.36 -4.60
CA PHE A 34 3.17 -5.00 -5.68
C PHE A 34 3.88 -4.25 -6.81
N HIS A 35 3.28 -4.31 -7.99
CA HIS A 35 3.72 -3.57 -9.17
C HIS A 35 2.75 -2.44 -9.51
N ARG A 36 3.26 -1.22 -9.72
CA ARG A 36 2.43 -0.03 -10.01
C ARG A 36 3.01 0.93 -11.06
N GLU A 37 4.10 0.55 -11.72
CA GLU A 37 4.81 1.47 -12.62
C GLU A 37 4.09 1.67 -13.96
N THR A 38 3.37 0.64 -14.42
CA THR A 38 2.73 0.62 -15.73
C THR A 38 1.22 0.60 -15.70
N THR A 39 0.62 0.38 -14.53
CA THR A 39 -0.83 0.30 -14.31
C THR A 39 -1.35 1.47 -13.47
N TYR A 40 -2.65 1.74 -13.56
CA TYR A 40 -3.29 2.68 -12.64
C TYR A 40 -3.44 2.05 -11.28
N TRP A 41 -3.92 0.81 -11.26
CA TRP A 41 -4.12 0.06 -10.05
C TRP A 41 -2.90 -0.79 -9.69
N PRO A 42 -2.47 -0.82 -8.42
CA PRO A 42 -1.40 -1.71 -8.01
C PRO A 42 -1.80 -3.17 -8.23
N GLU A 43 -0.90 -3.93 -8.85
CA GLU A 43 -1.00 -5.37 -8.99
C GLU A 43 -0.32 -6.02 -7.78
N LEU A 44 -1.10 -6.70 -6.94
CA LEU A 44 -0.59 -7.38 -5.75
C LEU A 44 0.19 -8.64 -6.16
N CYS A 45 1.49 -8.64 -5.91
CA CYS A 45 2.41 -9.69 -6.35
C CYS A 45 2.74 -10.70 -5.27
N LEU A 46 2.79 -10.30 -4.00
CA LEU A 46 3.04 -11.19 -2.87
C LEU A 46 2.39 -10.60 -1.62
N VAL A 47 1.85 -11.46 -0.77
CA VAL A 47 1.43 -11.08 0.58
C VAL A 47 2.26 -11.84 1.58
N GLN A 48 2.80 -11.13 2.56
CA GLN A 48 3.48 -11.72 3.69
C GLN A 48 2.60 -11.57 4.91
N ALA A 49 2.48 -12.63 5.70
CA ALA A 49 1.74 -12.56 6.94
C ALA A 49 2.43 -13.36 8.05
N SER A 50 2.37 -12.85 9.26
CA SER A 50 2.85 -13.56 10.43
C SER A 50 2.03 -13.26 11.68
N ALA A 51 2.04 -14.21 12.60
CA ALA A 51 1.57 -14.07 13.96
C ALA A 51 2.47 -14.95 14.87
N PRO A 52 2.26 -15.00 16.20
CA PRO A 52 3.00 -15.90 17.06
C PRO A 52 2.84 -17.36 16.60
N GLY A 53 3.95 -18.02 16.27
CA GLY A 53 3.97 -19.44 15.88
C GLY A 53 3.52 -19.76 14.45
N VAL A 54 3.17 -18.75 13.64
CA VAL A 54 2.75 -18.94 12.23
C VAL A 54 3.27 -17.80 11.36
N GLU A 55 3.81 -18.14 10.19
CA GLU A 55 4.33 -17.18 9.21
C GLU A 55 4.29 -17.81 7.83
N GLY A 56 4.09 -16.99 6.79
CA GLY A 56 3.91 -17.50 5.44
C GLY A 56 3.88 -16.39 4.40
N LEU A 57 4.05 -16.83 3.16
CA LEU A 57 4.02 -16.03 1.95
C LEU A 57 2.87 -16.56 1.10
N ILE A 58 1.94 -15.72 0.70
CA ILE A 58 0.82 -16.07 -0.17
C ILE A 58 1.14 -15.50 -1.55
N ASP A 59 0.99 -16.30 -2.61
CA ASP A 59 1.19 -15.89 -3.99
C ASP A 59 -0.15 -15.60 -4.69
N PRO A 60 -0.58 -14.33 -4.77
CA PRO A 60 -1.88 -13.98 -5.36
C PRO A 60 -1.92 -14.14 -6.88
N LEU A 61 -0.77 -14.39 -7.53
CA LEU A 61 -0.66 -14.60 -8.96
C LEU A 61 -0.75 -16.09 -9.35
N ALA A 62 -0.92 -16.99 -8.38
CA ALA A 62 -1.14 -18.41 -8.65
C ALA A 62 -2.52 -18.63 -9.31
N GLU A 63 -2.55 -19.39 -10.41
CA GLU A 63 -3.70 -19.49 -11.33
C GLU A 63 -4.99 -19.98 -10.65
N ASP A 64 -4.88 -20.91 -9.70
CA ASP A 64 -6.02 -21.55 -9.03
C ASP A 64 -6.19 -21.12 -7.56
N LEU A 65 -5.57 -20.03 -7.13
CA LEU A 65 -5.63 -19.56 -5.74
C LEU A 65 -6.64 -18.41 -5.57
N ASP A 66 -7.68 -18.63 -4.77
CA ASP A 66 -8.57 -17.56 -4.31
C ASP A 66 -8.06 -17.01 -2.97
N ILE A 67 -7.57 -15.77 -2.98
CA ILE A 67 -7.08 -15.10 -1.76
C ILE A 67 -8.21 -14.63 -0.82
N GLY A 68 -9.48 -14.85 -1.17
CA GLY A 68 -10.66 -14.50 -0.39
C GLY A 68 -10.60 -14.86 1.10
N PRO A 69 -10.14 -16.07 1.51
CA PRO A 69 -9.98 -16.41 2.93
C PRO A 69 -9.05 -15.45 3.69
N PHE A 70 -7.97 -15.00 3.05
CA PHE A 70 -7.05 -14.03 3.64
C PHE A 70 -7.67 -12.63 3.66
N LEU A 71 -8.34 -12.22 2.59
CA LEU A 71 -9.04 -10.92 2.55
C LEU A 71 -10.09 -10.81 3.65
N LYS A 72 -10.86 -11.87 3.89
CA LYS A 72 -11.82 -11.93 5.00
C LYS A 72 -11.15 -11.79 6.36
N LEU A 73 -9.96 -12.37 6.54
CA LEU A 73 -9.18 -12.24 7.77
C LEU A 73 -8.73 -10.78 7.99
N ILE A 74 -8.32 -10.09 6.92
CA ILE A 74 -7.91 -8.67 6.93
C ILE A 74 -9.11 -7.75 7.22
N GLU A 75 -10.25 -8.04 6.61
CA GLU A 75 -11.53 -7.31 6.77
C GLU A 75 -12.09 -7.43 8.20
N THR A 76 -11.81 -8.50 8.93
CA THR A 76 -12.43 -8.71 10.24
C THR A 76 -11.82 -7.80 11.32
N ASP A 77 -12.67 -7.04 12.02
CA ASP A 77 -12.28 -6.03 13.03
C ASP A 77 -11.84 -6.59 14.39
N ASN A 78 -11.96 -7.90 14.63
CA ASN A 78 -11.64 -8.51 15.93
C ASN A 78 -10.12 -8.71 16.16
N ARG A 79 -9.27 -8.18 15.27
CA ARG A 79 -7.82 -8.43 15.24
C ARG A 79 -7.09 -7.20 14.78
N LEU A 80 -5.96 -6.94 15.41
CA LEU A 80 -5.08 -5.84 15.01
C LEU A 80 -4.26 -6.22 13.77
N LYS A 81 -4.31 -5.39 12.72
CA LYS A 81 -3.44 -5.52 11.56
C LYS A 81 -2.22 -4.65 11.74
N VAL A 82 -1.05 -5.26 11.84
CA VAL A 82 0.22 -4.60 12.11
C VAL A 82 1.02 -4.46 10.83
N PHE A 83 1.40 -3.24 10.50
CA PHE A 83 2.14 -2.90 9.29
C PHE A 83 3.37 -2.03 9.63
N HIS A 84 4.19 -1.73 8.64
CA HIS A 84 5.19 -0.68 8.69
C HIS A 84 5.02 0.24 7.49
N ALA A 85 4.70 1.52 7.71
CA ALA A 85 4.42 2.48 6.62
C ALA A 85 3.27 2.04 5.69
N ALA A 86 2.15 1.66 6.31
CA ALA A 86 1.03 0.87 5.77
C ALA A 86 0.21 1.53 4.65
N ARG A 87 0.47 2.79 4.29
CA ARG A 87 -0.46 3.58 3.48
C ARG A 87 -0.75 2.91 2.13
N GLN A 88 0.27 2.34 1.49
CA GLN A 88 0.11 1.69 0.18
C GLN A 88 -0.52 0.30 0.31
N ASP A 89 -0.19 -0.46 1.36
CA ASP A 89 -0.82 -1.76 1.65
C ASP A 89 -2.32 -1.59 1.89
N ILE A 90 -2.70 -0.59 2.68
CA ILE A 90 -4.10 -0.28 2.97
C ILE A 90 -4.83 0.19 1.71
N GLU A 91 -4.17 0.94 0.82
CA GLU A 91 -4.75 1.31 -0.49
C GLU A 91 -5.10 0.05 -1.31
N ILE A 92 -4.22 -0.96 -1.31
CA ILE A 92 -4.45 -2.24 -1.99
C ILE A 92 -5.62 -2.98 -1.34
N PHE A 93 -5.61 -3.17 -0.02
CA PHE A 93 -6.69 -3.87 0.67
C PHE A 93 -8.03 -3.15 0.54
N ASN A 94 -8.06 -1.81 0.65
CA ASN A 94 -9.24 -1.00 0.44
C ASN A 94 -9.88 -1.25 -0.94
N ARG A 95 -9.06 -1.38 -1.99
CA ARG A 95 -9.57 -1.72 -3.32
C ARG A 95 -10.12 -3.15 -3.37
N LEU A 96 -9.46 -4.10 -2.72
CA LEU A 96 -9.82 -5.52 -2.77
C LEU A 96 -11.07 -5.86 -1.93
N ILE A 97 -11.26 -5.19 -0.78
CA ILE A 97 -12.38 -5.46 0.15
C ILE A 97 -13.44 -4.35 0.16
N GLY A 98 -13.17 -3.18 -0.44
CA GLY A 98 -14.11 -2.08 -0.60
C GLY A 98 -14.07 -1.00 0.48
N HIS A 99 -13.26 -1.17 1.53
CA HIS A 99 -13.02 -0.19 2.60
C HIS A 99 -11.64 -0.43 3.23
N PRO A 100 -11.00 0.54 3.89
CA PRO A 100 -9.73 0.29 4.57
C PRO A 100 -9.93 -0.73 5.71
N PRO A 101 -9.03 -1.71 5.87
CA PRO A 101 -9.06 -2.59 7.03
C PRO A 101 -8.80 -1.83 8.33
N GLY A 102 -9.47 -2.21 9.41
CA GLY A 102 -9.24 -1.69 10.76
C GLY A 102 -9.55 -2.78 11.80
N PRO A 103 -9.01 -2.75 13.02
CA PRO A 103 -8.04 -1.78 13.51
C PRO A 103 -6.62 -2.02 12.97
N VAL A 104 -5.88 -0.94 12.73
CA VAL A 104 -4.50 -0.93 12.22
C VAL A 104 -3.51 -0.44 13.28
N PHE A 105 -2.30 -0.99 13.24
CA PHE A 105 -1.14 -0.48 13.94
C PHE A 105 0.04 -0.34 12.99
N ASP A 106 0.46 0.90 12.73
CA ASP A 106 1.62 1.20 11.92
C ASP A 106 2.87 1.41 12.81
N THR A 107 3.86 0.55 12.66
CA THR A 107 5.08 0.66 13.45
C THR A 107 5.91 1.90 13.12
N GLN A 108 5.81 2.49 11.92
CA GLN A 108 6.49 3.75 11.60
C GLN A 108 5.88 4.92 12.38
N VAL A 109 4.55 5.01 12.43
CA VAL A 109 3.84 6.03 13.23
C VAL A 109 4.13 5.83 14.73
N ALA A 110 4.05 4.58 15.21
CA ALA A 110 4.37 4.25 16.60
C ALA A 110 5.82 4.59 16.97
N ALA A 111 6.76 4.46 16.04
CA ALA A 111 8.17 4.76 16.25
C ALA A 111 8.43 6.24 16.54
N MET A 112 7.63 7.15 15.96
CA MET A 112 7.69 8.58 16.26
C MET A 112 7.37 8.85 17.72
N ALA A 113 6.29 8.26 18.23
CA ALA A 113 5.89 8.37 19.63
C ALA A 113 6.90 7.75 20.60
N LEU A 114 7.69 6.76 20.15
CA LEU A 114 8.78 6.15 20.91
C LEU A 114 10.12 6.90 20.79
N GLY A 115 10.18 8.00 20.03
CA GLY A 115 11.38 8.81 19.87
C GLY A 115 12.44 8.18 18.96
N TYR A 116 12.04 7.28 18.06
CA TYR A 116 12.95 6.72 17.06
C TYR A 116 13.13 7.60 15.81
N GLY A 117 12.45 8.75 15.77
CA GLY A 117 12.53 9.71 14.67
C GLY A 117 11.32 9.61 13.75
N ASP A 118 11.16 10.64 12.93
CA ASP A 118 10.13 10.72 11.90
C ASP A 118 10.46 9.81 10.72
N SER A 119 9.45 9.13 10.19
CA SER A 119 9.54 8.33 8.96
C SER A 119 10.71 7.33 8.97
N ILE A 120 10.93 6.66 10.11
CA ILE A 120 11.98 5.65 10.23
C ILE A 120 11.76 4.52 9.23
N SER A 121 12.82 4.09 8.54
CA SER A 121 12.74 2.94 7.64
C SER A 121 12.66 1.63 8.41
N TYR A 122 12.11 0.60 7.78
CA TYR A 122 11.92 -0.71 8.39
C TYR A 122 13.21 -1.32 8.95
N ASP A 123 14.29 -1.31 8.17
CA ASP A 123 15.60 -1.82 8.59
C ASP A 123 16.16 -1.07 9.81
N ASN A 124 15.99 0.25 9.86
CA ASN A 124 16.44 1.05 10.98
C ASN A 124 15.58 0.80 12.22
N LEU A 125 14.28 0.59 12.05
CA LEU A 125 13.39 0.20 13.12
C LEU A 125 13.83 -1.14 13.72
N VAL A 126 14.02 -2.16 12.88
CA VAL A 126 14.48 -3.49 13.31
C VAL A 126 15.86 -3.42 13.97
N GLN A 127 16.80 -2.67 13.42
CA GLN A 127 18.11 -2.46 14.04
C GLN A 127 18.02 -1.77 15.41
N ARG A 128 17.09 -0.82 15.60
CA ARG A 128 16.93 -0.11 16.88
C ARG A 128 16.19 -0.93 17.93
N VAL A 129 15.13 -1.62 17.54
CA VAL A 129 14.24 -2.35 18.45
C VAL A 129 14.80 -3.75 18.75
N LEU A 130 15.24 -4.47 17.73
CA LEU A 130 15.67 -5.88 17.82
C LEU A 130 17.19 -6.07 17.80
N ARG A 131 17.96 -5.02 17.48
CA ARG A 131 19.43 -5.11 17.30
C ARG A 131 19.84 -6.10 16.21
N ARG A 132 18.99 -6.29 15.19
CA ARG A 132 19.22 -7.16 14.03
C ARG A 132 19.43 -6.31 12.77
N GLN A 133 20.37 -6.73 11.92
CA GLN A 133 20.58 -6.14 10.60
C GLN A 133 19.76 -6.88 9.55
N ILE A 134 19.13 -6.13 8.65
CA ILE A 134 18.38 -6.68 7.51
C ILE A 134 19.20 -6.50 6.25
N ASP A 135 19.25 -7.54 5.41
CA ASP A 135 19.78 -7.44 4.07
C ASP A 135 18.74 -6.80 3.13
N LYS A 136 19.08 -5.66 2.52
CA LYS A 136 18.21 -4.92 1.59
C LYS A 136 18.31 -5.38 0.14
N SER A 137 19.11 -6.41 -0.15
CA SER A 137 19.49 -6.77 -1.51
C SER A 137 18.33 -7.13 -2.45
N SER A 138 17.15 -7.45 -1.91
CA SER A 138 15.97 -7.86 -2.69
C SER A 138 14.81 -6.86 -2.68
N GLN A 139 14.96 -5.67 -2.07
CA GLN A 139 13.89 -4.66 -2.01
C GLN A 139 13.49 -4.13 -3.40
N PHE A 140 14.46 -4.00 -4.32
CA PHE A 140 14.23 -3.52 -5.69
C PHE A 140 14.44 -4.65 -6.69
N THR A 141 13.42 -5.49 -6.83
CA THR A 141 13.41 -6.67 -7.72
C THR A 141 12.07 -6.75 -8.44
N ASP A 142 12.01 -7.56 -9.49
CA ASP A 142 10.76 -7.86 -10.18
C ASP A 142 9.95 -8.90 -9.39
N TRP A 143 8.93 -8.44 -8.68
CA TRP A 143 8.00 -9.26 -7.91
C TRP A 143 6.91 -9.93 -8.75
N MET A 144 6.74 -9.53 -10.02
CA MET A 144 5.83 -10.23 -10.94
C MET A 144 6.45 -11.51 -11.48
N ARG A 145 7.79 -11.60 -11.50
CA ARG A 145 8.49 -12.77 -12.03
C ARG A 145 8.14 -14.04 -11.25
N ARG A 146 7.93 -15.14 -11.98
CA ARG A 146 7.80 -16.51 -11.43
C ARG A 146 8.79 -17.48 -12.07
N PRO A 147 9.35 -18.44 -11.29
CA PRO A 147 9.26 -18.55 -9.83
C PRO A 147 10.05 -17.43 -9.13
N LEU A 148 9.64 -17.07 -7.91
CA LEU A 148 10.41 -16.19 -7.05
C LEU A 148 11.70 -16.89 -6.59
N SER A 149 12.78 -16.13 -6.45
CA SER A 149 14.05 -16.66 -5.95
C SER A 149 14.02 -16.87 -4.43
N GLN A 150 14.81 -17.80 -3.91
CA GLN A 150 14.92 -18.02 -2.47
C GLN A 150 15.32 -16.75 -1.70
N LYS A 151 16.13 -15.87 -2.32
CA LYS A 151 16.51 -14.58 -1.71
C LYS A 151 15.31 -13.66 -1.54
N GLN A 152 14.44 -13.58 -2.54
CA GLN A 152 13.18 -12.81 -2.46
C GLN A 152 12.28 -13.35 -1.36
N LEU A 153 12.14 -14.67 -1.27
CA LEU A 153 11.27 -15.31 -0.27
C LEU A 153 11.80 -15.11 1.16
N VAL A 154 13.12 -15.25 1.37
CA VAL A 154 13.75 -15.00 2.68
C VAL A 154 13.60 -13.53 3.08
N TYR A 155 13.82 -12.61 2.15
CA TYR A 155 13.64 -11.17 2.37
C TYR A 155 12.20 -10.86 2.79
N ALA A 156 11.22 -11.26 1.95
CA ALA A 156 9.80 -11.03 2.17
C ALA A 156 9.33 -11.59 3.52
N LEU A 157 9.71 -12.84 3.85
CA LEU A 157 9.33 -13.42 5.14
C LEU A 157 9.94 -12.66 6.32
N GLY A 158 11.15 -12.11 6.15
CA GLY A 158 11.80 -11.22 7.11
C GLY A 158 11.00 -9.97 7.45
N ASP A 159 10.27 -9.42 6.48
CA ASP A 159 9.51 -8.17 6.63
C ASP A 159 8.31 -8.30 7.58
N VAL A 160 7.76 -9.51 7.75
CA VAL A 160 6.69 -9.75 8.74
C VAL A 160 7.16 -10.45 10.00
N THR A 161 8.24 -11.23 9.94
CA THR A 161 8.74 -11.96 11.12
C THR A 161 9.50 -11.06 12.10
N HIS A 162 10.32 -10.13 11.59
CA HIS A 162 10.94 -9.12 12.45
C HIS A 162 9.92 -8.05 12.86
N LEU A 163 8.94 -7.72 12.01
CA LEU A 163 7.85 -6.82 12.38
C LEU A 163 7.04 -7.34 13.57
N ARG A 164 6.69 -8.63 13.59
CA ARG A 164 6.04 -9.30 14.73
C ARG A 164 6.83 -9.12 16.03
N ASP A 165 8.11 -9.45 15.99
CA ASP A 165 8.99 -9.34 17.16
C ASP A 165 9.12 -7.89 17.63
N ALA A 166 9.26 -6.94 16.70
CA ALA A 166 9.39 -5.51 16.99
C ALA A 166 8.09 -4.93 17.57
N PHE A 167 6.94 -5.29 17.00
CA PHE A 167 5.63 -4.84 17.44
C PHE A 167 5.38 -5.15 18.91
N LEU A 168 5.67 -6.37 19.36
CA LEU A 168 5.47 -6.77 20.76
C LEU A 168 6.26 -5.86 21.72
N ILE A 169 7.52 -5.59 21.42
CA ILE A 169 8.39 -4.71 22.22
C ILE A 169 7.91 -3.25 22.16
N MET A 170 7.47 -2.79 20.99
CA MET A 170 6.99 -1.42 20.80
C MET A 170 5.68 -1.18 21.56
N ARG A 171 4.76 -2.14 21.51
CA ARG A 171 3.49 -2.10 22.25
C ARG A 171 3.74 -1.95 23.75
N GLU A 172 4.60 -2.80 24.32
CA GLU A 172 4.96 -2.72 25.75
C GLU A 172 5.56 -1.36 26.13
N LYS A 173 6.44 -0.81 25.30
CA LYS A 173 7.03 0.52 25.53
C LYS A 173 6.01 1.66 25.45
N LEU A 174 5.07 1.58 24.51
CA LEU A 174 3.99 2.57 24.38
C LEU A 174 3.03 2.53 25.56
N GLU A 175 2.70 1.33 26.04
CA GLU A 175 1.88 1.14 27.24
C GLU A 175 2.59 1.68 28.48
N ALA A 176 3.84 1.30 28.70
CA ALA A 176 4.63 1.76 29.84
C ALA A 176 4.85 3.29 29.86
N SER A 177 4.86 3.93 28.69
CA SER A 177 4.99 5.39 28.57
C SER A 177 3.64 6.13 28.54
N GLY A 178 2.52 5.42 28.54
CA GLY A 178 1.18 6.02 28.47
C GLY A 178 0.86 6.70 27.12
N ARG A 179 1.60 6.38 26.05
CA ARG A 179 1.50 7.04 24.73
C ARG A 179 0.62 6.32 23.72
N MET A 180 0.06 5.17 24.10
CA MET A 180 -0.78 4.37 23.20
C MET A 180 -1.99 5.15 22.65
N ALA A 181 -2.60 6.03 23.45
CA ALA A 181 -3.73 6.85 23.01
C ALA A 181 -3.33 7.83 21.89
N TRP A 182 -2.18 8.49 22.02
CA TRP A 182 -1.67 9.41 20.98
C TRP A 182 -1.41 8.67 19.67
N VAL A 183 -0.81 7.48 19.75
CA VAL A 183 -0.55 6.66 18.57
C VAL A 183 -1.84 6.26 17.88
N ARG A 184 -2.90 5.90 18.62
CA ARG A 184 -4.20 5.52 18.04
C ARG A 184 -4.88 6.66 17.28
N GLU A 185 -4.77 7.90 17.76
CA GLU A 185 -5.31 9.06 17.04
C GLU A 185 -4.62 9.23 15.69
N GLU A 186 -3.30 9.05 15.64
CA GLU A 186 -2.53 9.11 14.39
C GLU A 186 -2.84 7.91 13.45
N MET A 187 -3.22 6.73 13.99
CA MET A 187 -3.66 5.59 13.17
C MET A 187 -5.00 5.81 12.49
N ALA A 188 -5.89 6.64 13.05
CA ALA A 188 -7.23 6.84 12.50
C ALA A 188 -7.19 7.36 11.05
N ASP A 189 -6.13 8.08 10.70
CA ASP A 189 -5.86 8.58 9.36
C ASP A 189 -5.61 7.45 8.33
N LEU A 190 -5.19 6.27 8.77
CA LEU A 190 -5.04 5.08 7.92
C LEU A 190 -6.35 4.31 7.75
N GLU A 191 -7.30 4.52 8.66
CA GLU A 191 -8.62 3.86 8.63
C GLU A 191 -9.69 4.75 7.99
N ASP A 192 -9.36 5.99 7.61
CA ASP A 192 -10.28 6.94 6.96
C ASP A 192 -10.45 6.62 5.46
N PRO A 193 -11.67 6.19 5.01
CA PRO A 193 -11.92 5.88 3.61
C PRO A 193 -11.68 7.07 2.67
N ALA A 194 -11.83 8.31 3.13
CA ALA A 194 -11.62 9.50 2.30
C ALA A 194 -10.15 9.64 1.84
N LYS A 195 -9.20 8.99 2.52
CA LYS A 195 -7.78 8.99 2.16
C LYS A 195 -7.46 8.07 0.98
N TYR A 196 -8.38 7.17 0.66
CA TYR A 196 -8.30 6.18 -0.41
C TYR A 196 -9.34 6.42 -1.52
N ASP A 197 -9.96 7.61 -1.51
CA ASP A 197 -10.92 8.00 -2.52
C ASP A 197 -10.28 8.08 -3.92
N THR A 198 -10.91 7.37 -4.85
CA THR A 198 -10.52 7.34 -6.26
C THR A 198 -11.64 7.83 -7.17
N ASP A 199 -12.68 8.48 -6.63
CA ASP A 199 -13.75 9.08 -7.43
C ASP A 199 -13.15 10.12 -8.41
N PRO A 200 -13.35 9.94 -9.73
CA PRO A 200 -12.95 10.92 -10.73
C PRO A 200 -13.40 12.35 -10.43
N ALA A 201 -14.57 12.55 -9.81
CA ALA A 201 -15.06 13.89 -9.45
C ALA A 201 -14.16 14.62 -8.44
N ASN A 202 -13.42 13.87 -7.62
CA ASN A 202 -12.52 14.39 -6.58
C ASN A 202 -11.05 14.46 -7.03
N ALA A 203 -10.74 13.98 -8.24
CA ALA A 203 -9.41 13.94 -8.83
C ALA A 203 -8.65 15.28 -8.86
N TRP A 204 -9.36 16.41 -8.79
CA TRP A 204 -8.77 17.74 -8.78
C TRP A 204 -8.25 18.16 -7.41
N LEU A 205 -8.69 17.55 -6.31
CA LEU A 205 -8.30 17.93 -4.94
C LEU A 205 -6.80 17.76 -4.67
N ARG A 206 -6.15 16.82 -5.38
CA ARG A 206 -4.69 16.61 -5.37
C ARG A 206 -3.91 17.59 -6.23
N LEU A 207 -4.58 18.41 -7.05
CA LEU A 207 -3.93 19.39 -7.92
C LEU A 207 -3.88 20.75 -7.23
N LYS A 208 -2.68 21.35 -7.21
CA LYS A 208 -2.53 22.74 -6.77
C LYS A 208 -3.06 23.70 -7.84
N LEU A 209 -4.18 24.36 -7.58
CA LEU A 209 -4.70 25.41 -8.45
C LEU A 209 -3.74 26.60 -8.52
N ARG A 210 -3.44 27.08 -9.73
CA ARG A 210 -2.57 28.25 -9.96
C ARG A 210 -3.27 29.58 -9.77
N THR A 211 -4.60 29.61 -9.85
CA THR A 211 -5.40 30.84 -9.75
C THR A 211 -6.80 30.51 -9.21
N PRO A 212 -7.44 31.42 -8.44
CA PRO A 212 -8.78 31.21 -7.88
C PRO A 212 -9.91 31.53 -8.87
N LYS A 213 -9.61 31.83 -10.15
CA LYS A 213 -10.65 32.16 -11.14
C LYS A 213 -11.60 30.97 -11.35
N ARG A 214 -12.90 31.24 -11.34
CA ARG A 214 -13.95 30.19 -11.40
C ARG A 214 -13.90 29.36 -12.68
N ASP A 215 -13.69 30.02 -13.82
CA ASP A 215 -13.62 29.37 -15.13
C ASP A 215 -12.38 28.47 -15.25
N TYR A 216 -11.24 28.92 -14.71
CA TYR A 216 -10.04 28.12 -14.60
C TYR A 216 -10.27 26.86 -13.74
N ALA A 217 -10.80 27.04 -12.53
CA ALA A 217 -11.05 25.94 -11.61
C ALA A 217 -12.03 24.92 -12.21
N ALA A 218 -13.09 25.38 -12.86
CA ALA A 218 -14.06 24.50 -13.52
C ALA A 218 -13.41 23.62 -14.60
N ILE A 219 -12.48 24.19 -15.40
CA ILE A 219 -11.75 23.40 -16.41
C ILE A 219 -10.79 22.41 -15.75
N VAL A 220 -10.06 22.81 -14.69
CA VAL A 220 -9.20 21.87 -13.96
C VAL A 220 -10.01 20.69 -13.40
N VAL A 221 -11.17 20.96 -12.80
CA VAL A 221 -12.08 19.92 -12.28
C VAL A 221 -12.50 18.97 -13.40
N ALA A 222 -13.01 19.50 -14.50
CA ALA A 222 -13.51 18.68 -15.61
C ALA A 222 -12.40 17.84 -16.27
N VAL A 223 -11.23 18.43 -16.54
CA VAL A 223 -10.12 17.73 -17.18
C VAL A 223 -9.47 16.73 -16.23
N ALA A 224 -9.37 17.04 -14.93
CA ALA A 224 -8.86 16.09 -13.94
C ALA A 224 -9.78 14.87 -13.81
N ALA A 225 -11.10 15.08 -13.79
CA ALA A 225 -12.08 14.00 -13.75
C ALA A 225 -12.01 13.13 -15.01
N TRP A 226 -11.98 13.73 -16.20
CA TRP A 226 -11.80 13.01 -17.45
C TRP A 226 -10.52 12.16 -17.45
N ARG A 227 -9.39 12.75 -17.05
CA ARG A 227 -8.12 12.04 -16.97
C ARG A 227 -8.23 10.86 -16.01
N GLU A 228 -8.87 11.05 -14.87
CA GLU A 228 -9.01 10.00 -13.87
C GLU A 228 -9.83 8.82 -14.38
N SER A 229 -11.01 9.09 -14.95
CA SER A 229 -11.84 8.04 -15.55
C SER A 229 -11.09 7.28 -16.64
N LEU A 230 -10.39 7.99 -17.54
CA LEU A 230 -9.66 7.35 -18.62
C LEU A 230 -8.45 6.55 -18.12
N ALA A 231 -7.77 7.02 -17.07
CA ALA A 231 -6.66 6.31 -16.45
C ALA A 231 -7.12 5.01 -15.79
N GLN A 232 -8.28 5.03 -15.12
CA GLN A 232 -8.91 3.85 -14.53
C GLN A 232 -9.39 2.86 -15.60
N GLU A 233 -10.07 3.33 -16.64
CA GLU A 233 -10.61 2.50 -17.73
C GLU A 233 -9.50 1.77 -18.48
N LEU A 234 -8.41 2.48 -18.82
CA LEU A 234 -7.29 1.90 -19.55
C LEU A 234 -6.28 1.19 -18.66
N ASP A 235 -6.50 1.20 -17.34
CA ASP A 235 -5.55 0.79 -16.30
C ASP A 235 -4.13 1.29 -16.57
N LYS A 236 -3.99 2.61 -16.74
CA LYS A 236 -2.71 3.28 -17.03
C LYS A 236 -2.42 4.38 -16.02
N PRO A 237 -1.14 4.59 -15.65
CA PRO A 237 -0.77 5.69 -14.76
C PRO A 237 -1.29 7.02 -15.30
N ARG A 238 -1.86 7.84 -14.42
CA ARG A 238 -2.47 9.14 -14.78
C ARG A 238 -1.55 10.02 -15.62
N ARG A 239 -0.25 10.00 -15.33
CA ARG A 239 0.79 10.76 -16.07
C ARG A 239 1.01 10.28 -17.51
N ARG A 240 0.63 9.04 -17.83
CA ARG A 240 0.63 8.49 -19.20
C ARG A 240 -0.58 8.96 -20.01
N ILE A 241 -1.69 9.27 -19.35
CA ILE A 241 -2.87 9.87 -19.98
C ILE A 241 -2.62 11.35 -20.24
N LEU A 242 -2.38 12.12 -19.18
CA LEU A 242 -2.15 13.56 -19.26
C LEU A 242 -1.38 14.04 -18.01
N LYS A 243 -0.30 14.79 -18.20
CA LYS A 243 0.49 15.31 -17.08
C LYS A 243 -0.24 16.47 -16.39
N ASP A 244 0.08 16.72 -15.12
CA ASP A 244 -0.58 17.77 -14.33
C ASP A 244 -0.39 19.18 -14.93
N ASP A 245 0.79 19.47 -15.49
CA ASP A 245 1.09 20.73 -16.17
C ASP A 245 0.23 20.95 -17.42
N ALA A 246 -0.06 19.90 -18.17
CA ALA A 246 -0.97 19.94 -19.31
C ALA A 246 -2.41 20.29 -18.90
N ILE A 247 -2.89 19.77 -17.77
CA ILE A 247 -4.20 20.17 -17.20
C ILE A 247 -4.22 21.67 -16.91
N GLN A 248 -3.16 22.18 -16.28
CA GLN A 248 -3.05 23.61 -15.95
C GLN A 248 -2.95 24.46 -17.23
N GLU A 249 -2.27 23.99 -18.27
CA GLU A 249 -2.16 24.70 -19.56
C GLU A 249 -3.51 24.75 -20.29
N ILE A 250 -4.24 23.63 -20.37
CA ILE A 250 -5.60 23.58 -20.95
C ILE A 250 -6.52 24.57 -20.21
N ALA A 251 -6.49 24.58 -18.88
CA ALA A 251 -7.29 25.51 -18.07
C ALA A 251 -6.90 26.98 -18.27
N SER A 252 -5.62 27.25 -18.56
CA SER A 252 -5.11 28.60 -18.80
C SER A 252 -5.47 29.13 -20.19
N GLN A 253 -5.25 28.32 -21.23
CA GLN A 253 -5.38 28.71 -22.64
C GLN A 253 -6.80 28.55 -23.17
N LYS A 254 -7.59 27.64 -22.59
CA LYS A 254 -9.00 27.38 -22.93
C LYS A 254 -9.24 27.17 -24.44
N PRO A 255 -8.50 26.24 -25.08
CA PRO A 255 -8.65 26.00 -26.50
C PRO A 255 -10.08 25.60 -26.83
N LYS A 256 -10.64 26.18 -27.89
CA LYS A 256 -11.99 25.91 -28.41
C LYS A 256 -11.96 25.18 -29.74
N THR A 257 -10.78 25.04 -30.35
CA THR A 257 -10.57 24.33 -31.60
C THR A 257 -9.43 23.33 -31.47
N GLU A 258 -9.42 22.31 -32.33
CA GLU A 258 -8.34 21.33 -32.41
C GLU A 258 -6.99 21.98 -32.71
N ASN A 259 -6.96 23.02 -33.56
CA ASN A 259 -5.72 23.75 -33.86
C ASN A 259 -5.16 24.48 -32.64
N GLU A 260 -6.02 25.13 -31.84
CA GLU A 260 -5.58 25.77 -30.58
C GLU A 260 -5.10 24.73 -29.56
N TYR A 261 -5.74 23.55 -29.51
CA TYR A 261 -5.33 22.45 -28.65
C TYR A 261 -3.96 21.88 -29.04
N ASN A 262 -3.73 21.66 -30.34
CA ASN A 262 -2.46 21.14 -30.87
C ASN A 262 -1.29 22.14 -30.75
N GLN A 263 -1.56 23.41 -30.42
CA GLN A 263 -0.52 24.41 -30.13
C GLN A 263 -0.06 24.40 -28.67
N LEU A 264 -0.77 23.66 -27.78
CA LEU A 264 -0.38 23.52 -26.38
C LEU A 264 0.92 22.71 -26.26
N ARG A 265 1.82 23.12 -25.37
CA ARG A 265 3.17 22.55 -25.29
C ARG A 265 3.26 21.32 -24.40
N ALA A 266 2.44 21.25 -23.35
CA ALA A 266 2.49 20.19 -22.36
C ALA A 266 1.56 19.01 -22.68
N VAL A 267 0.71 19.15 -23.70
CA VAL A 267 -0.22 18.11 -24.15
C VAL A 267 0.49 17.20 -25.17
N PRO A 268 0.30 15.86 -25.11
CA PRO A 268 0.77 14.96 -26.15
C PRO A 268 0.14 15.29 -27.51
N ASN A 269 0.92 15.24 -28.60
CA ASN A 269 0.39 15.40 -29.95
C ASN A 269 -0.37 14.12 -30.38
N GLY A 270 -1.59 14.27 -30.88
CA GLY A 270 -2.46 13.18 -31.35
C GLY A 270 -3.67 12.98 -30.45
#